data_AF-A0A2S9FLN4-F1
#
_entry.id   AF-A0A2S9FLN4-F1
#
_cell.length_a   1.000
_cell.length_b   1.000
_cell.length_c   1.000
_cell.angle_alpha   90.00
_cell.angle_beta   90.00
_cell.angle_gamma   90.00
#
_symmetry.space_group_name_H-M   'P 1'
#
loop_
_entity.id
_entity.type
_entity.pdbx_description
1 polymer ?
#
loop_
_entity_poly.entity_id
_entity_poly.type
_entity_poly.pdbx_seq_one_letter_code
_entity_poly.pdbx_strand_id
1 'polypeptide(L)'
;MIEQLAAPARAVGGFVEMSLDTFVKTFRRPFQFREFLDQTWMIARVSLVPTLLVAIPFTVLVAFTLNILLREIGAADLSGAGTAFGTITQLGPVVTVLVVAGAGATAICADL
;
A
#
# COMPACT_ATOMS: atom_id res chain seq x y z
N MET A 1 -35.46 5.04 8.92
CA MET A 1 -34.50 5.62 7.96
C MET A 1 -33.47 6.52 8.65
N ILE A 2 -33.86 7.50 9.48
CA ILE A 2 -32.91 8.38 10.21
C ILE A 2 -32.04 7.60 11.23
N GLU A 3 -32.59 6.63 11.96
CA GLU A 3 -31.79 5.80 12.89
C GLU A 3 -30.80 4.86 12.20
N GLN A 4 -31.12 4.37 11.00
CA GLN A 4 -30.21 3.51 10.23
C GLN A 4 -28.99 4.28 9.67
N LEU A 5 -29.14 5.59 9.46
CA LEU A 5 -28.03 6.49 9.09
C LEU A 5 -27.25 7.00 10.31
N ALA A 6 -27.87 7.04 11.49
CA ALA A 6 -27.23 7.52 12.72
C ALA A 6 -26.09 6.60 13.20
N ALA A 7 -26.24 5.28 13.06
CA ALA A 7 -25.20 4.32 13.44
C ALA A 7 -23.90 4.46 12.62
N PRO A 8 -23.90 4.44 11.27
CA PRO A 8 -22.68 4.63 10.49
C PRO A 8 -22.12 6.05 10.64
N ALA A 9 -22.98 7.07 10.78
CA ALA A 9 -22.53 8.44 11.01
C ALA A 9 -21.77 8.59 12.34
N ARG A 10 -22.21 7.92 13.41
CA ARG A 10 -21.50 7.90 14.69
C ARG A 10 -20.17 7.16 14.61
N ALA A 11 -20.10 6.04 13.87
CA ALA A 11 -18.85 5.32 13.67
C ALA A 11 -17.80 6.15 12.92
N VAL A 12 -18.21 6.83 11.83
CA VAL A 12 -17.35 7.75 11.09
C VAL A 12 -16.93 8.94 11.97
N GLY A 13 -17.88 9.51 12.74
CA GLY A 13 -17.60 10.59 13.69
C GLY A 13 -16.52 10.21 14.71
N GLY A 14 -16.66 9.03 15.34
CA GLY A 14 -15.68 8.53 16.30
C GLY A 14 -14.30 8.25 15.68
N PHE A 15 -14.25 7.73 14.46
CA PHE A 15 -12.99 7.55 13.72
C PHE A 15 -12.28 8.88 13.44
N VAL A 16 -13.03 9.90 13.01
CA VAL A 16 -12.48 11.24 12.74
C VAL A 16 -11.99 11.89 14.03
N GLU A 17 -12.76 11.80 15.11
CA GLU A 17 -12.36 12.31 16.43
C GLU A 17 -11.04 11.67 16.89
N MET A 18 -10.95 10.34 16.90
CA MET A 18 -9.72 9.61 17.26
C MET A 18 -8.53 10.00 16.38
N SER A 19 -8.75 10.15 15.08
CA SER A 19 -7.70 10.52 14.12
C SER A 19 -7.17 11.92 14.36
N LEU A 20 -8.06 12.90 14.61
CA LEU A 20 -7.69 14.28 14.94
C LEU A 20 -6.94 14.34 16.27
N ASP A 21 -7.43 13.62 17.27
CA ASP A 21 -6.82 13.56 18.59
C ASP A 21 -5.42 12.96 18.56
N THR A 22 -5.22 11.94 17.72
CA THR A 22 -3.91 11.31 17.48
C THR A 22 -2.99 12.26 16.75
N PHE A 23 -3.47 12.91 15.68
CA PHE A 23 -2.69 13.86 14.87
C PHE A 23 -2.16 15.04 15.69
N VAL A 24 -3.01 15.63 16.55
CA VAL A 24 -2.60 16.72 17.44
C VAL A 24 -1.52 16.24 18.44
N LYS A 25 -1.66 15.02 18.97
CA LYS A 25 -0.69 14.44 19.91
C LYS A 25 0.65 14.10 19.22
N THR A 26 0.67 13.81 17.92
CA THR A 26 1.92 13.57 17.15
C THR A 26 2.89 14.75 17.24
N PHE A 27 2.41 16.00 17.28
CA PHE A 27 3.26 17.19 17.37
C PHE A 27 3.61 17.60 18.81
N ARG A 28 3.07 16.91 19.82
CA ARG A 28 3.35 17.19 21.23
C ARG A 28 4.63 16.46 21.65
N ARG A 29 5.59 17.19 22.22
CA ARG A 29 6.79 16.60 22.85
C ARG A 29 6.41 15.95 24.20
N PRO A 30 7.07 14.86 24.66
CA PRO A 30 8.12 14.08 24.00
C PRO A 30 7.58 12.97 23.08
N PHE A 31 8.10 12.86 21.85
CA PHE A 31 7.71 11.83 20.89
C PHE A 31 8.48 10.51 21.13
N GLN A 32 7.77 9.37 21.19
CA GLN A 32 8.36 8.05 21.40
C GLN A 32 8.90 7.44 20.10
N PHE A 33 10.07 7.91 19.66
CA PHE A 33 10.74 7.42 18.45
C PHE A 33 11.04 5.91 18.46
N ARG A 34 11.28 5.32 19.64
CA ARG A 34 11.57 3.88 19.76
C ARG A 34 10.37 3.05 19.33
N GLU A 35 9.21 3.37 19.89
CA GLU A 35 7.94 2.72 19.56
C GLU A 35 7.57 2.90 18.08
N PHE A 36 7.77 4.11 17.55
CA PHE A 36 7.52 4.38 16.13
C PHE A 36 8.35 3.48 15.20
N LEU A 37 9.62 3.27 15.53
CA LEU A 37 10.49 2.40 14.74
C LEU A 37 10.08 0.92 14.87
N ASP A 38 9.73 0.47 16.07
CA ASP A 38 9.29 -0.91 16.31
C ASP A 38 7.99 -1.22 15.57
N GLN A 39 7.00 -0.31 15.60
CA GLN A 39 5.74 -0.45 14.86
C GLN A 39 5.95 -0.38 13.34
N THR A 40 6.78 0.55 12.85
CA THR A 40 7.12 0.63 11.42
C THR A 40 7.80 -0.64 10.94
N TRP A 41 8.70 -1.21 11.75
CA TRP A 41 9.39 -2.46 11.44
C TRP A 41 8.44 -3.66 11.41
N MET A 42 7.46 -3.72 12.32
CA MET A 42 6.42 -4.74 12.34
C MET A 42 5.61 -4.74 11.03
N ILE A 43 5.15 -3.57 10.60
CA ILE A 43 4.42 -3.41 9.33
C ILE A 43 5.29 -3.79 8.13
N ALA A 44 6.55 -3.34 8.11
CA ALA A 44 7.49 -3.68 7.04
C ALA A 44 7.72 -5.20 6.93
N ARG A 45 7.91 -5.89 8.06
CA ARG A 45 8.14 -7.35 8.10
C ARG A 45 6.95 -8.14 7.57
N VAL A 46 5.73 -7.76 7.95
CA VAL A 46 4.51 -8.45 7.53
C VAL A 46 4.21 -8.19 6.05
N SER A 47 4.55 -7.01 5.54
CA SER A 47 4.25 -6.60 4.17
C SER A 47 5.28 -7.07 3.13
N LEU A 48 6.52 -7.39 3.54
CA LEU A 48 7.62 -7.71 2.61
C LEU A 48 7.32 -8.96 1.75
N VAL A 49 6.94 -10.07 2.39
CA VAL A 49 6.73 -11.34 1.70
C VAL A 49 5.54 -11.26 0.72
N PRO A 50 4.36 -10.76 1.11
CA PRO A 50 3.25 -10.57 0.17
C PRO A 50 3.60 -9.64 -0.99
N THR A 51 4.35 -8.57 -0.74
CA THR A 51 4.80 -7.64 -1.79
C THR A 51 5.63 -8.35 -2.84
N LEU A 52 6.61 -9.17 -2.43
CA LEU A 52 7.45 -9.92 -3.37
C LEU A 52 6.63 -10.96 -4.16
N LEU A 53 5.74 -11.69 -3.47
CA LEU A 53 4.89 -12.70 -4.09
C LEU A 53 3.96 -12.12 -5.17
N VAL A 54 3.51 -10.87 -5.00
CA VAL A 54 2.65 -10.19 -5.98
C VAL A 54 3.46 -9.44 -7.03
N ALA A 55 4.54 -8.75 -6.65
CA ALA A 55 5.32 -7.90 -7.56
C ALA A 55 6.03 -8.70 -8.66
N ILE A 56 6.56 -9.88 -8.34
CA ILE A 56 7.28 -10.75 -9.30
C ILE A 56 6.35 -11.16 -10.46
N PRO A 57 5.21 -11.84 -10.23
CA PRO A 57 4.37 -12.28 -11.34
C PRO A 57 3.77 -11.11 -12.13
N PHE A 58 3.40 -10.01 -11.45
CA PHE A 58 2.88 -8.83 -12.15
C PHE A 58 3.92 -8.18 -13.07
N THR A 59 5.15 -8.03 -12.60
CA THR A 59 6.23 -7.45 -13.41
C THR A 59 6.59 -8.36 -14.58
N VAL A 60 6.65 -9.68 -14.35
CA VAL A 60 6.92 -10.67 -15.40
C VAL A 60 5.81 -10.65 -16.46
N LEU A 61 4.54 -10.62 -16.05
CA LEU A 61 3.41 -10.53 -16.96
C LEU A 61 3.50 -9.29 -17.86
N VAL A 62 3.73 -8.12 -17.27
CA VAL A 62 3.85 -6.85 -18.01
C VAL A 62 5.05 -6.87 -18.95
N ALA A 63 6.20 -7.40 -18.49
CA ALA A 63 7.39 -7.54 -19.33
C ALA A 63 7.11 -8.38 -20.57
N PHE A 64 6.43 -9.52 -20.41
CA PHE A 64 6.05 -10.38 -21.53
C PHE A 64 5.05 -9.70 -22.47
N THR A 65 4.00 -9.07 -21.94
CA THR A 65 3.02 -8.36 -22.76
C THR A 65 3.67 -7.24 -23.57
N LEU A 66 4.53 -6.42 -22.95
CA LEU A 66 5.24 -5.35 -23.66
C LEU A 66 6.23 -5.90 -24.69
N ASN A 67 6.92 -7.00 -24.39
CA ASN A 67 7.86 -7.60 -25.34
C ASN A 67 7.15 -8.08 -26.61
N ILE A 68 5.99 -8.74 -26.48
CA ILE A 68 5.18 -9.19 -27.63
C ILE A 68 4.77 -7.97 -28.48
N LEU A 69 4.18 -6.95 -27.86
CA LEU A 69 3.71 -5.73 -28.55
C LEU A 69 4.86 -4.98 -29.25
N LEU A 70 6.00 -4.82 -28.57
CA LEU A 70 7.15 -4.13 -29.14
C LEU A 70 7.82 -4.93 -30.26
N ARG A 71 7.79 -6.26 -30.17
CA ARG A 71 8.33 -7.14 -31.22
C ARG A 71 7.50 -7.09 -32.50
N GLU A 72 6.19 -6.91 -32.39
CA GLU A 72 5.30 -6.72 -33.56
C GLU A 72 5.63 -5.45 -34.35
N ILE A 73 6.15 -4.41 -33.70
CA ILE A 73 6.56 -3.15 -34.34
C ILE A 73 8.09 -3.02 -34.54
N GLY A 74 8.85 -4.10 -34.31
CA GLY A 74 10.30 -4.14 -34.50
C GLY A 74 11.14 -3.37 -33.46
N ALA A 75 10.56 -3.00 -32.32
CA ALA A 75 11.18 -2.22 -31.25
C ALA A 75 11.48 -3.04 -29.98
N ALA A 76 11.76 -4.34 -30.12
CA ALA A 76 11.95 -5.27 -29.00
C ALA A 76 13.06 -4.83 -28.02
N ASP A 77 14.09 -4.14 -28.51
CA ASP A 77 15.20 -3.64 -27.69
C ASP A 77 14.75 -2.58 -26.66
N LEU A 78 13.61 -1.91 -26.90
CA LEU A 78 13.03 -0.93 -25.99
C LEU A 78 12.20 -1.58 -24.87
N SER A 79 11.99 -2.91 -24.89
CA SER A 79 11.08 -3.58 -23.95
C SER A 79 11.56 -3.49 -22.51
N GLY A 80 12.87 -3.45 -22.27
CA GLY A 80 13.43 -3.26 -20.93
C GLY A 80 13.06 -1.89 -20.34
N ALA A 81 13.23 -0.82 -21.13
CA ALA A 81 12.89 0.54 -20.71
C ALA A 81 11.37 0.71 -20.51
N GLY A 82 10.56 0.16 -21.43
CA GLY A 82 9.10 0.17 -21.31
C GLY A 82 8.59 -0.57 -20.08
N THR A 83 9.18 -1.73 -19.77
CA THR A 83 8.84 -2.51 -18.57
C THR A 83 9.20 -1.76 -17.30
N ALA A 84 10.42 -1.21 -17.21
CA ALA A 84 10.83 -0.43 -16.04
C ALA A 84 9.92 0.80 -15.81
N PHE A 85 9.58 1.51 -16.88
CA PHE A 85 8.67 2.65 -16.82
C PHE A 85 7.26 2.23 -16.33
N GLY A 86 6.69 1.16 -16.89
CA GLY A 86 5.39 0.64 -16.48
C GLY A 86 5.37 0.14 -15.03
N THR A 87 6.46 -0.50 -14.60
CA THR A 87 6.57 -1.00 -13.23
C THR A 87 6.63 0.14 -12.21
N ILE A 88 7.42 1.19 -12.46
CA ILE A 88 7.57 2.31 -11.52
C ILE A 88 6.30 3.17 -11.45
N THR A 89 5.68 3.44 -12.60
CA THR A 89 4.58 4.40 -12.68
C THR A 89 3.23 3.83 -12.25
N GLN A 90 2.99 2.54 -12.52
CA GLN A 90 1.66 1.94 -12.32
C GLN A 90 1.71 0.75 -11.38
N LEU A 91 2.56 -0.25 -11.65
CA LEU A 91 2.58 -1.47 -10.84
C LEU A 91 3.02 -1.21 -9.39
N GLY A 92 4.03 -0.34 -9.20
CA GLY A 92 4.53 0.02 -7.87
C GLY A 92 3.40 0.49 -6.95
N PRO A 93 2.70 1.58 -7.28
CA PRO A 93 1.56 2.06 -6.50
C PRO A 93 0.45 1.02 -6.28
N VAL A 94 0.11 0.24 -7.31
CA VAL A 94 -0.95 -0.79 -7.21
C VAL A 94 -0.58 -1.87 -6.21
N VAL A 95 0.64 -2.42 -6.29
CA VAL A 95 1.10 -3.46 -5.38
C VAL A 95 1.22 -2.91 -3.95
N THR A 96 1.75 -1.69 -3.78
CA THR A 96 1.86 -1.06 -2.47
C THR A 96 0.50 -0.87 -1.81
N VAL A 97 -0.50 -0.33 -2.52
CA VAL A 97 -1.84 -0.12 -1.96
C VAL A 97 -2.51 -1.44 -1.60
N LEU A 98 -2.42 -2.46 -2.47
CA LEU A 98 -2.98 -3.79 -2.19
C LEU A 98 -2.40 -4.41 -0.93
N VAL A 99 -1.07 -4.37 -0.77
CA VAL A 99 -0.41 -5.01 0.37
C VAL A 99 -0.60 -4.22 1.66
N VAL A 100 -0.50 -2.89 1.61
CA VAL A 100 -0.70 -2.04 2.80
C VAL A 100 -2.13 -2.12 3.30
N ALA A 101 -3.12 -2.07 2.40
CA ALA A 101 -4.53 -2.19 2.79
C ALA A 101 -4.91 -3.61 3.25
N GLY A 102 -4.22 -4.64 2.74
CA GLY A 102 -4.43 -6.03 3.12
C GLY A 102 -3.63 -6.43 4.35
N ALA A 103 -2.35 -6.75 4.16
CA ALA A 103 -1.47 -7.28 5.18
C ALA A 103 -1.08 -6.25 6.26
N GLY A 104 -0.91 -4.98 5.87
CA GLY A 104 -0.60 -3.91 6.83
C GLY A 104 -1.75 -3.62 7.77
N ALA A 105 -2.96 -3.44 7.24
CA ALA A 105 -4.15 -3.17 8.06
C ALA A 105 -4.50 -4.34 8.99
N THR A 106 -4.39 -5.60 8.54
CA THR A 106 -4.65 -6.76 9.40
C THR A 106 -3.60 -6.92 10.49
N ALA A 107 -2.34 -6.57 10.22
CA ALA A 107 -1.30 -6.55 11.24
C ALA A 107 -1.62 -5.53 12.34
N ILE A 108 -2.04 -4.31 11.96
CA ILE A 108 -2.45 -3.28 12.94
C ILE A 108 -3.63 -3.77 13.78
N CYS A 109 -4.66 -4.36 13.17
CA CYS A 109 -5.80 -4.90 13.90
C CYS A 109 -5.49 -6.12 14.77
N ALA A 110 -4.37 -6.81 14.53
CA ALA A 110 -3.93 -7.96 15.34
C ALA A 110 -3.00 -7.55 16.48
N ASP A 111 -2.37 -6.37 16.38
CA ASP A 111 -1.52 -5.78 17.42
C ASP A 111 -2.34 -5.01 18.47
N LEU A 112 -3.43 -4.35 18.02
CA LEU A 112 -4.43 -3.69 18.87
C LEU A 112 -5.30 -4.69 19.66
#